data_AF-A0A1C7DBW9-F1
#
_entry.id   AF-A0A1C7DBW9-F1
#
_cell.length_a   1.000
_cell.length_b   1.000
_cell.length_c   1.000
_cell.angle_alpha   90.00
_cell.angle_beta   90.00
_cell.angle_gamma   90.00
#
_symmetry.space_group_name_H-M   'P 1'
#
loop_
_entity.id
_entity.type
_entity.pdbx_description
1 polymer ?
#
loop_
_entity_poly.entity_id
_entity_poly.type
_entity_poly.pdbx_seq_one_letter_code
_entity_poly.pdbx_strand_id
1 'polypeptide(L)'
;MSMYSRLAFDNDTRKVEKALKKYEDKKTEALVLLAEIDMLEKMEDVQDAELWRRQSMKEKLVAVERQRKDLKETITNYVEKYGDHDLHHYTELLQELEKDKAK
;
A
#
# COMPACT_ATOMS: atom_id res chain seq x y z
N MET A 1 23.60 -21.17 8.76
CA MET A 1 22.50 -21.14 7.78
C MET A 1 22.88 -21.93 6.53
N SER A 2 22.00 -22.84 6.08
CA SER A 2 22.18 -23.62 4.84
C SER A 2 22.07 -22.72 3.60
N MET A 3 22.71 -23.08 2.48
CA MET A 3 22.56 -22.35 1.19
C MET A 3 21.09 -22.21 0.78
N TYR A 4 20.27 -23.23 1.08
CA TYR A 4 18.83 -23.20 0.80
C TYR A 4 18.08 -22.11 1.60
N SER A 5 18.52 -21.81 2.83
CA SER A 5 17.87 -20.74 3.62
C SER A 5 18.24 -19.35 3.10
N ARG A 6 19.45 -19.17 2.56
CA ARG A 6 19.86 -17.92 1.89
C ARG A 6 19.08 -17.67 0.61
N LEU A 7 18.96 -18.69 -0.25
CA LEU A 7 18.18 -18.55 -1.50
C LEU A 7 16.70 -18.28 -1.25
N ALA A 8 16.11 -18.89 -0.22
CA ALA A 8 14.73 -18.62 0.18
C ALA A 8 14.58 -17.19 0.71
N PHE A 9 15.50 -16.75 1.57
CA PHE A 9 15.54 -15.38 2.09
C PHE A 9 15.64 -14.34 0.96
N ASP A 10 16.57 -14.50 0.03
CA ASP A 10 16.76 -13.56 -1.09
C ASP A 10 15.52 -13.48 -1.99
N ASN A 11 14.88 -14.63 -2.25
CA ASN A 11 13.68 -14.68 -3.07
C ASN A 11 12.48 -13.99 -2.39
N ASP A 12 12.26 -14.27 -1.11
CA ASP A 12 11.15 -13.67 -0.38
C ASP A 12 11.38 -12.17 -0.14
N THR A 13 12.62 -11.74 0.08
CA THR A 13 13.01 -10.31 0.12
C THR A 13 12.63 -9.60 -1.19
N ARG A 14 12.98 -10.18 -2.34
CA ARG A 14 12.61 -9.63 -3.66
C ARG A 14 11.09 -9.55 -3.88
N LYS A 15 10.31 -10.48 -3.32
CA LYS A 15 8.84 -10.43 -3.41
C LYS A 15 8.29 -9.27 -2.62
N VAL A 16 8.78 -9.07 -1.39
CA VAL A 16 8.39 -7.94 -0.53
C VAL A 16 8.74 -6.62 -1.20
N GLU A 17 9.96 -6.46 -1.71
CA GLU A 17 10.39 -5.22 -2.39
C GLU A 17 9.54 -4.91 -3.62
N LYS A 18 9.20 -5.92 -4.43
CA LYS A 18 8.30 -5.73 -5.59
C LYS A 18 6.90 -5.32 -5.17
N ALA A 19 6.36 -5.91 -4.10
CA ALA A 19 5.06 -5.57 -3.57
C ALA A 19 5.04 -4.15 -3.00
N LEU A 20 6.10 -3.77 -2.29
CA LEU A 20 6.31 -2.42 -1.75
C LEU A 20 6.33 -1.38 -2.85
N LYS A 21 7.20 -1.55 -3.86
CA LYS A 21 7.28 -0.62 -5.00
C LYS A 21 5.93 -0.42 -5.69
N LYS A 22 5.20 -1.51 -5.91
CA LYS A 22 3.86 -1.46 -6.51
C LYS A 22 2.84 -0.71 -5.65
N TYR A 23 2.99 -0.76 -4.33
CA TYR A 23 2.16 0.00 -3.40
C TYR A 23 2.52 1.49 -3.41
N GLU A 24 3.82 1.84 -3.39
CA GLU A 24 4.29 3.24 -3.44
C GLU A 24 3.81 3.98 -4.68
N ASP A 25 3.91 3.34 -5.85
CA ASP A 25 3.42 3.89 -7.12
C ASP A 25 1.92 4.25 -7.00
N LYS A 26 1.14 3.33 -6.42
CA LYS A 26 -0.32 3.48 -6.26
C LYS A 26 -0.73 4.39 -5.10
N LYS A 27 0.10 4.51 -4.06
CA LYS A 27 -0.10 5.44 -2.95
C LYS A 27 -0.03 6.88 -3.48
N THR A 28 0.91 7.16 -4.38
CA THR A 28 1.02 8.47 -5.04
C THR A 28 -0.24 8.77 -5.87
N GLU A 29 -0.71 7.80 -6.66
CA GLU A 29 -1.98 7.92 -7.40
C GLU A 29 -3.17 8.15 -6.47
N ALA A 30 -3.25 7.45 -5.34
CA ALA A 30 -4.32 7.62 -4.36
C ALA A 30 -4.33 9.01 -3.70
N LEU A 31 -3.16 9.58 -3.41
CA LEU A 31 -3.07 10.94 -2.85
C LEU A 31 -3.60 11.99 -3.85
N VAL A 32 -3.29 11.83 -5.14
CA VAL A 32 -3.82 12.69 -6.20
C VAL A 32 -5.34 12.54 -6.30
N LEU A 33 -5.86 11.30 -6.29
CA LEU A 33 -7.29 11.03 -6.33
C LEU A 33 -8.04 11.63 -5.12
N LEU A 34 -7.45 11.57 -3.92
CA LEU A 34 -8.02 12.20 -2.73
C LEU A 34 -8.13 13.73 -2.89
N ALA A 35 -7.09 14.37 -3.44
CA ALA A 35 -7.12 15.80 -3.72
C ALA A 35 -8.19 16.15 -4.78
N GLU A 36 -8.30 15.36 -5.85
CA GLU A 36 -9.34 15.56 -6.88
C GLU A 36 -10.75 15.40 -6.32
N ILE A 37 -10.99 14.41 -5.45
CA ILE A 37 -12.29 14.24 -4.77
C ILE A 37 -12.59 15.44 -3.87
N ASP A 38 -11.63 15.91 -3.08
CA ASP A 38 -11.81 17.08 -2.20
C ASP A 38 -12.13 18.36 -3.00
N MET A 39 -11.53 18.52 -4.18
CA MET A 39 -11.89 19.63 -5.08
C MET A 39 -13.31 19.49 -5.64
N LEU A 40 -13.71 18.28 -6.07
CA LEU A 40 -15.08 18.02 -6.55
C LEU A 40 -16.13 18.19 -5.45
N GLU A 41 -15.80 17.89 -4.20
CA GLU A 41 -16.69 18.06 -3.05
C GLU A 41 -16.97 19.53 -2.71
N LYS A 42 -16.09 20.43 -3.13
CA LYS A 42 -16.19 21.88 -2.89
C LYS A 42 -16.91 22.63 -4.02
N MET A 43 -17.33 21.94 -5.08
CA MET A 43 -18.08 22.55 -6.19
C MET A 43 -19.59 22.53 -5.89
N GLU A 44 -20.24 23.68 -6.06
CA GLU A 44 -21.67 23.88 -5.73
C GLU A 44 -22.62 23.25 -6.76
N ASP A 45 -22.18 23.11 -8.03
CA ASP A 45 -22.96 22.56 -9.14
C ASP A 45 -22.28 21.33 -9.76
N VAL A 46 -22.36 20.19 -9.06
CA VAL A 46 -21.79 18.92 -9.55
C VAL A 46 -22.76 18.23 -10.51
N GLN A 47 -22.33 17.99 -11.75
CA GLN A 47 -23.15 17.28 -12.74
C GLN A 47 -23.11 15.76 -12.51
N ASP A 48 -24.11 15.02 -13.03
CA ASP A 48 -24.15 13.55 -12.90
C ASP A 48 -22.86 12.87 -13.37
N ALA A 49 -22.24 13.34 -14.47
CA ALA A 49 -20.98 12.81 -14.96
C ALA A 49 -19.82 12.95 -13.95
N GLU A 50 -19.83 14.01 -13.13
CA GLU A 50 -18.84 14.24 -12.07
C GLU A 50 -19.12 13.39 -10.83
N LEU A 51 -20.40 13.14 -10.51
CA LEU A 51 -20.79 12.18 -9.48
C LEU A 51 -20.31 10.75 -9.82
N TRP A 52 -20.46 10.33 -11.08
CA TRP A 52 -19.93 9.05 -11.57
C TRP A 52 -18.40 8.99 -11.51
N ARG A 53 -17.71 10.06 -11.91
CA ARG A 53 -16.24 10.15 -11.76
C ARG A 53 -15.82 10.04 -10.30
N ARG A 54 -16.47 10.78 -9.40
CA ARG A 54 -16.20 10.74 -7.96
C ARG A 54 -16.38 9.33 -7.39
N GLN A 55 -17.45 8.63 -7.77
CA GLN A 55 -17.68 7.26 -7.34
C GLN A 55 -16.57 6.32 -7.84
N SER A 56 -16.16 6.42 -9.11
CA SER A 56 -15.05 5.65 -9.66
C SER A 56 -13.72 5.94 -8.95
N MET A 57 -13.46 7.20 -8.59
CA MET A 57 -12.27 7.58 -7.83
C MET A 57 -12.28 6.97 -6.42
N LYS A 58 -13.43 6.97 -5.73
CA LYS A 58 -13.59 6.30 -4.43
C LYS A 58 -13.32 4.80 -4.52
N GLU A 59 -13.79 4.12 -5.57
CA GLU A 59 -13.51 2.69 -5.78
C GLU A 59 -12.02 2.41 -5.99
N LYS A 60 -11.31 3.29 -6.72
CA LYS A 60 -9.84 3.19 -6.86
C LYS A 60 -9.14 3.35 -5.51
N LEU A 61 -9.58 4.26 -4.66
CA LEU A 61 -9.04 4.41 -3.29
C LEU A 61 -9.23 3.14 -2.46
N VAL A 62 -10.41 2.53 -2.52
CA VAL A 62 -10.67 1.24 -1.84
C VAL A 62 -9.73 0.14 -2.34
N ALA A 63 -9.43 0.11 -3.64
CA ALA A 63 -8.48 -0.85 -4.19
C ALA A 63 -7.05 -0.63 -3.65
N VAL A 64 -6.60 0.62 -3.52
CA VAL A 64 -5.30 0.95 -2.92
C VAL A 64 -5.26 0.59 -1.45
N GLU A 65 -6.35 0.80 -0.70
CA GLU A 65 -6.44 0.38 0.70
C GLU A 65 -6.36 -1.15 0.87
N ARG A 66 -6.96 -1.92 -0.04
CA ARG A 66 -6.82 -3.38 -0.04
C ARG A 66 -5.37 -3.78 -0.24
N GLN A 67 -4.68 -3.16 -1.21
CA GLN A 67 -3.27 -3.43 -1.43
C GLN A 67 -2.37 -3.02 -0.27
N ARG A 68 -2.71 -1.95 0.47
CA ARG A 68 -2.03 -1.59 1.73
C ARG A 68 -2.12 -2.75 2.74
N LYS A 69 -3.32 -3.33 2.89
CA LYS A 69 -3.56 -4.45 3.81
C LYS A 69 -2.81 -5.71 3.37
N ASP A 70 -2.86 -6.04 2.08
CA ASP A 70 -2.15 -7.20 1.53
C ASP A 70 -0.62 -7.07 1.70
N LEU A 71 -0.07 -5.86 1.48
CA LEU A 71 1.34 -5.58 1.68
C LEU A 71 1.72 -5.70 3.16
N LYS A 72 0.90 -5.15 4.06
CA LYS A 72 1.10 -5.28 5.50
C LYS A 72 1.17 -6.75 5.92
N GLU A 73 0.22 -7.57 5.48
CA GLU A 73 0.21 -9.00 5.77
C GLU A 73 1.44 -9.72 5.21
N THR A 74 1.86 -9.36 3.99
CA THR A 74 3.07 -9.90 3.36
C THR A 74 4.33 -9.58 4.19
N ILE A 75 4.46 -8.35 4.68
CA ILE A 75 5.61 -7.92 5.48
C ILE A 75 5.57 -8.54 6.88
N THR A 76 4.40 -8.63 7.52
CA THR A 76 4.25 -9.31 8.81
C THR A 76 4.72 -10.77 8.70
N ASN A 77 4.23 -11.50 7.70
CA ASN A 77 4.63 -12.89 7.46
C ASN A 77 6.14 -13.01 7.17
N TYR A 78 6.72 -12.05 6.47
CA TYR A 78 8.16 -12.01 6.20
C TYR A 78 8.99 -11.77 7.47
N VAL A 79 8.60 -10.82 8.31
CA VAL A 79 9.26 -10.53 9.59
C VAL A 79 9.15 -11.71 10.55
N GLU A 80 7.97 -12.33 10.66
CA GLU A 80 7.78 -13.53 11.49
C GLU A 80 8.65 -14.70 11.03
N LYS A 81 8.77 -14.90 9.70
CA LYS A 81 9.55 -15.98 9.11
C LYS A 81 11.06 -15.80 9.26
N TYR A 82 11.53 -14.56 9.31
CA TYR A 82 12.95 -14.22 9.28
C TYR A 82 13.40 -13.39 10.49
N GLY A 83 12.67 -13.45 11.61
CA GLY A 83 12.89 -12.59 12.79
C GLY A 83 14.30 -12.64 13.41
N ASP A 84 15.10 -13.65 13.08
CA ASP A 84 16.51 -13.75 13.48
C ASP A 84 17.46 -12.87 12.62
N HIS A 85 16.96 -12.24 11.55
CA HIS A 85 17.69 -11.31 10.68
C HIS A 85 17.48 -9.86 11.10
N ASP A 86 18.38 -8.98 10.65
CA ASP A 86 18.19 -7.53 10.79
C ASP A 86 17.10 -7.03 9.83
N LEU A 87 15.87 -6.94 10.33
CA LEU A 87 14.67 -6.53 9.60
C LEU A 87 14.08 -5.22 10.14
N HIS A 88 14.93 -4.35 10.69
CA HIS A 88 14.49 -3.10 11.30
C HIS A 88 13.68 -2.24 10.32
N HIS A 89 14.17 -2.10 9.08
CA HIS A 89 13.50 -1.35 8.02
C HIS A 89 12.08 -1.84 7.74
N TYR A 90 11.85 -3.16 7.68
CA TYR A 90 10.51 -3.71 7.43
C TYR A 90 9.56 -3.51 8.62
N THR A 91 10.12 -3.47 9.84
CA THR A 91 9.36 -3.18 11.06
C THR A 91 8.91 -1.71 11.09
N GLU A 92 9.77 -0.78 10.70
CA GLU A 92 9.41 0.63 10.52
C GLU A 92 8.33 0.79 9.45
N LEU A 93 8.48 0.07 8.33
CA LEU A 93 7.53 0.13 7.22
C LEU A 93 6.14 -0.38 7.60
N LEU A 94 6.05 -1.39 8.48
CA LEU A 94 4.77 -1.82 9.06
C LEU A 94 4.09 -0.70 9.85
N GLN A 95 4.84 0.09 10.61
CA GLN A 95 4.30 1.23 11.35
C GLN A 95 3.84 2.35 10.42
N GLU A 96 4.56 2.61 9.32
CA GLU A 96 4.14 3.57 8.30
C GLU A 96 2.84 3.15 7.62
N LEU A 97 2.72 1.87 7.24
CA LEU A 97 1.49 1.32 6.65
C LEU A 97 0.28 1.38 7.60
N GLU A 98 0.51 1.31 8.91
CA GLU A 98 -0.54 1.54 9.91
C GLU A 98 -0.94 3.02 10.02
N LYS A 99 0.02 3.94 9.94
CA LYS A 99 -0.22 5.39 9.96
C LYS A 99 -0.90 5.89 8.68
N ASP A 100 -0.63 5.25 7.54
CA ASP A 100 -1.26 5.51 6.23
C ASP A 100 -2.74 5.10 6.17
N LYS A 101 -3.31 4.60 7.26
CA LYS A 101 -4.76 4.46 7.39
C LYS A 101 -5.38 5.86 7.38
N ALA A 102 -6.04 6.21 6.29
CA ALA A 102 -6.87 7.41 6.20
C ALA A 102 -7.82 7.42 7.42
N LYS A 103 -7.77 8.50 8.20
CA LYS A 103 -8.66 8.74 9.35
C LYS A 103 -10.09 8.97 8.87
#